data_AF-A0A7V9HQF1-F1
#
_entry.id   AF-A0A7V9HQF1-F1
#
_cell.length_a   1.000
_cell.length_b   1.000
_cell.length_c   1.000
_cell.angle_alpha   90.00
_cell.angle_beta   90.00
_cell.angle_gamma   90.00
#
_symmetry.space_group_name_H-M   'P 1'
#
loop_
_entity.id
_entity.type
_entity.pdbx_description
1 polymer ?
#
loop_
_entity_poly.entity_id
_entity_poly.type
_entity_poly.pdbx_seq_one_letter_code
_entity_poly.pdbx_strand_id
1 'polypeptide(L)'
;MSTATATKTRPVVEFTCARCRVTSRWTEGLGSAAPPNWDTVDGSYYCLVCRRERAIDDAIAKAGDVSTADRAKLRSSAVVDFEIARNPNRTEGEIAKAARASIGAVRKARKRRPS
;
A
#
# COMPACT_ATOMS: atom_id res chain seq x y z
N MET A 1 -17.02 -41.60 31.29
CA MET A 1 -15.90 -40.65 31.50
C MET A 1 -15.72 -39.88 30.20
N SER A 2 -16.14 -38.62 30.15
CA SER A 2 -16.04 -37.78 28.95
C SER A 2 -14.76 -36.96 29.02
N THR A 3 -13.80 -37.24 28.13
CA THR A 3 -12.60 -36.44 27.94
C THR A 3 -12.95 -35.19 27.13
N ALA A 4 -13.00 -34.04 27.79
CA ALA A 4 -13.09 -32.75 27.11
C ALA A 4 -11.73 -32.42 26.49
N THR A 5 -11.66 -32.41 25.16
CA THR A 5 -10.49 -31.96 24.42
C THR A 5 -10.35 -30.45 24.58
N ALA A 6 -9.29 -30.00 25.26
CA ALA A 6 -8.97 -28.59 25.34
C ALA A 6 -8.53 -28.07 23.95
N THR A 7 -9.37 -27.25 23.32
CA THR A 7 -9.01 -26.53 22.09
C THR A 7 -7.91 -25.53 22.44
N LYS A 8 -6.67 -25.83 22.03
CA LYS A 8 -5.52 -24.92 22.17
C LYS A 8 -5.79 -23.68 21.32
N THR A 9 -6.23 -22.58 21.94
CA THR A 9 -6.44 -21.30 21.24
C THR A 9 -5.11 -20.81 20.70
N ARG A 10 -4.97 -20.78 19.37
CA ARG A 10 -3.79 -20.21 18.71
C ARG A 10 -3.78 -18.69 18.89
N PRO A 11 -2.62 -18.07 19.15
CA PRO A 11 -2.53 -16.63 19.30
C PRO A 11 -2.92 -15.95 17.98
N VAL A 12 -3.94 -15.10 18.02
CA VAL A 12 -4.34 -14.26 16.88
C VAL A 12 -3.59 -12.94 17.00
N VAL A 13 -2.86 -12.57 15.95
CA VAL A 13 -2.24 -11.24 15.85
C VAL A 13 -3.15 -10.35 15.01
N GLU A 14 -3.43 -9.15 15.51
CA GLU A 14 -4.32 -8.17 14.87
C GLU A 14 -3.56 -6.89 14.53
N PHE A 15 -3.79 -6.37 13.32
CA PHE A 15 -3.22 -5.11 12.85
C PHE A 15 -4.33 -4.19 12.35
N THR A 16 -4.37 -2.95 12.81
CA THR A 16 -5.38 -1.96 12.41
C THR A 16 -4.72 -0.79 11.70
N CYS A 17 -5.20 -0.46 10.50
CA CYS A 17 -4.73 0.71 9.77
C CYS A 17 -5.11 1.99 10.52
N ALA A 18 -4.13 2.85 10.81
CA ALA A 18 -4.34 4.10 11.54
C ALA A 18 -5.27 5.09 10.81
N ARG A 19 -5.35 5.03 9.47
CA ARG A 19 -6.21 5.92 8.65
C ARG A 19 -7.61 5.36 8.45
N CYS A 20 -7.75 4.24 7.73
CA CYS A 20 -9.07 3.71 7.37
C CYS A 20 -9.66 2.70 8.36
N ARG A 21 -8.95 2.40 9.46
CA ARG A 21 -9.39 1.47 10.52
C ARG A 21 -9.64 0.03 10.05
N VAL A 22 -9.28 -0.32 8.81
CA VAL A 22 -9.34 -1.72 8.35
C VAL A 22 -8.43 -2.57 9.23
N THR A 23 -8.92 -3.75 9.60
CA THR A 23 -8.22 -4.67 10.48
C THR A 23 -7.85 -5.95 9.74
N SER A 24 -6.63 -6.42 9.95
CA SER A 24 -6.13 -7.70 9.43
C SER A 24 -5.80 -8.62 10.60
N ARG A 25 -6.41 -9.80 10.63
CA ARG A 25 -6.23 -10.83 11.67
C ARG A 25 -5.49 -12.03 11.10
N TRP A 26 -4.49 -12.51 11.84
CA TRP A 26 -3.66 -13.65 11.44
C TRP A 26 -3.67 -14.70 12.54
N THR A 27 -4.11 -15.91 12.19
CA THR A 27 -4.37 -17.02 13.13
C THR A 27 -3.20 -17.99 13.30
N GLU A 28 -2.20 -17.94 12.42
CA GLU A 28 -1.03 -18.82 12.45
C GLU A 28 0.27 -18.11 12.87
N GLY A 29 0.14 -16.88 13.39
CA GLY A 29 1.27 -16.00 13.63
C GLY A 29 1.84 -15.47 12.33
N LEU A 30 1.90 -14.16 12.18
CA LEU A 30 2.58 -13.57 11.05
C LEU A 30 4.08 -13.58 11.36
N GLY A 31 4.87 -14.35 10.62
CA GLY A 31 6.34 -14.35 10.77
C GLY A 31 7.00 -12.99 10.49
N SER A 32 6.22 -11.99 10.03
CA SER A 32 6.62 -10.60 9.83
C SER A 32 5.97 -9.66 10.86
N ALA A 33 6.64 -8.54 11.16
CA ALA A 33 6.17 -7.52 12.08
C ALA A 33 4.89 -6.78 11.61
N ALA A 34 4.49 -6.90 10.35
CA ALA A 34 3.29 -6.31 9.77
C ALA A 34 2.73 -7.15 8.62
N PRO A 35 1.41 -7.06 8.29
CA PRO A 35 0.79 -7.77 7.17
C PRO A 35 1.49 -7.49 5.83
N PRO A 36 1.45 -8.42 4.86
CA PRO A 36 2.03 -8.19 3.54
C PRO A 36 1.51 -6.89 2.90
N ASN A 37 2.43 -6.09 2.36
CA ASN A 37 2.19 -4.77 1.74
C ASN A 37 1.72 -3.66 2.70
N TRP A 38 1.65 -3.93 4.00
CA TRP A 38 1.51 -2.90 5.01
C TRP A 38 2.88 -2.34 5.37
N ASP A 39 2.86 -1.22 6.07
CA ASP A 39 4.06 -0.55 6.53
C ASP A 39 3.79 0.15 7.85
N THR A 40 4.85 0.38 8.61
CA THR A 40 4.78 1.03 9.91
C THR A 40 5.46 2.39 9.80
N VAL A 41 4.72 3.46 10.07
CA VAL A 41 5.22 4.83 10.08
C VAL A 41 4.96 5.39 11.47
N ASP A 42 6.00 5.78 12.19
CA ASP A 42 5.92 6.32 13.56
C ASP A 42 5.13 5.41 14.52
N GLY A 43 5.39 4.10 14.44
CA GLY A 43 4.70 3.09 15.25
C GLY A 43 3.26 2.78 14.83
N SER A 44 2.72 3.46 13.82
CA SER A 44 1.36 3.25 13.31
C SER A 44 1.35 2.43 12.03
N TYR A 45 0.45 1.44 11.94
CA TYR A 45 0.28 0.62 10.75
C TYR A 45 -0.54 1.32 9.68
N TYR A 46 -0.13 1.21 8.42
CA TYR A 46 -0.89 1.69 7.27
C TYR A 46 -1.06 0.59 6.22
N CYS A 47 -2.32 0.33 5.85
CA CYS A 47 -2.62 -0.59 4.77
C CYS A 47 -2.17 -0.02 3.41
N LEU A 48 -1.97 -0.91 2.43
CA LEU A 48 -1.49 -0.51 1.09
C LEU A 48 -2.34 0.59 0.44
N VAL A 49 -3.67 0.56 0.63
CA VAL A 49 -4.59 1.57 0.09
C VAL A 49 -4.29 2.94 0.69
N CYS A 50 -4.22 3.05 2.01
CA CYS A 50 -3.94 4.32 2.68
C CYS A 50 -2.53 4.83 2.43
N ARG A 51 -1.55 3.95 2.18
CA ARG A 51 -0.21 4.35 1.75
C ARG A 51 -0.24 5.01 0.36
N ARG A 52 -1.01 4.46 -0.58
CA ARG A 52 -1.23 5.07 -1.91
C ARG A 52 -1.96 6.40 -1.79
N GLU A 53 -2.98 6.49 -0.94
CA GLU A 53 -3.71 7.74 -0.71
C GLU A 53 -2.82 8.83 -0.14
N ARG A 54 -1.93 8.51 0.80
CA ARG A 54 -0.94 9.47 1.31
C ARG A 54 -0.03 9.99 0.20
N ALA A 55 0.50 9.11 -0.65
CA ALA A 55 1.32 9.53 -1.79
C ALA A 55 0.55 10.45 -2.75
N ILE A 56 -0.74 10.20 -2.95
CA ILE A 56 -1.64 11.08 -3.72
C ILE A 56 -1.81 12.43 -3.03
N ASP A 57 -2.13 12.42 -1.73
CA ASP A 57 -2.37 13.63 -0.94
C ASP A 57 -1.12 14.53 -0.96
N ASP A 58 0.07 13.95 -0.79
CA ASP A 58 1.36 14.64 -0.89
C ASP A 58 1.59 15.26 -2.28
N ALA A 59 1.24 14.54 -3.35
CA ALA A 59 1.39 15.03 -4.72
C ALA A 59 0.42 16.17 -5.02
N ILE A 60 -0.82 16.09 -4.54
CA ILE A 60 -1.82 17.16 -4.68
C ILE A 60 -1.41 18.39 -3.87
N ALA A 61 -0.96 18.20 -2.62
CA ALA A 61 -0.50 19.29 -1.76
C ALA A 61 0.69 20.05 -2.38
N LYS A 62 1.64 19.33 -2.99
CA LYS A 62 2.78 19.93 -3.70
C LYS A 62 2.38 20.69 -4.97
N ALA A 63 1.33 20.25 -5.66
CA ALA A 63 0.87 20.88 -6.90
C ALA A 63 0.07 22.17 -6.66
N GLY A 64 -0.53 22.33 -5.48
CA GLY A 64 -1.37 23.49 -5.15
C GLY A 64 -2.73 23.43 -5.85
N ASP A 65 -3.26 24.59 -6.23
CA ASP A 65 -4.53 24.67 -6.94
C ASP A 65 -4.36 24.27 -8.42
N VAL A 66 -5.10 23.24 -8.81
CA VAL A 66 -5.04 22.63 -10.14
C VAL A 66 -6.42 22.22 -10.59
N SER A 67 -6.62 22.19 -11.91
CA SER A 67 -7.86 21.71 -12.52
C SER A 67 -8.22 20.29 -12.08
N THR A 68 -9.50 19.93 -12.12
CA THR A 68 -9.96 18.57 -11.83
C THR A 68 -9.27 17.52 -12.72
N ALA A 69 -9.05 17.86 -14.00
CA ALA A 69 -8.38 16.97 -14.94
C ALA A 69 -6.91 16.74 -14.56
N ASP A 70 -6.19 17.79 -14.16
CA ASP A 70 -4.79 17.66 -13.73
C ASP A 70 -4.68 16.98 -12.37
N ARG A 71 -5.64 17.19 -11.47
CA ARG A 71 -5.76 16.42 -10.22
C ARG A 71 -5.87 14.93 -10.50
N ALA A 72 -6.69 14.50 -11.47
CA ALA A 72 -6.80 13.09 -11.84
C ALA A 72 -5.48 12.51 -12.38
N LYS A 73 -4.75 13.27 -13.21
CA LYS A 73 -3.41 12.88 -13.70
C LYS A 73 -2.41 12.75 -12.56
N LEU A 74 -2.40 13.70 -11.62
CA LEU A 74 -1.54 13.67 -10.43
C LEU A 74 -1.82 12.45 -9.57
N ARG A 75 -3.09 12.09 -9.35
CA ARG A 75 -3.45 10.87 -8.61
C ARG A 75 -2.84 9.62 -9.24
N SER A 76 -3.02 9.44 -10.55
CA SER A 76 -2.47 8.27 -11.25
C SER A 76 -0.94 8.25 -11.21
N SER A 77 -0.29 9.40 -11.48
CA SER A 77 1.18 9.51 -11.47
C SER A 77 1.76 9.26 -10.08
N ALA A 78 1.12 9.74 -9.01
CA ALA A 78 1.56 9.55 -7.64
C ALA A 78 1.53 8.06 -7.23
N VAL A 79 0.49 7.32 -7.64
CA VAL A 79 0.42 5.88 -7.37
C VAL A 79 1.47 5.11 -8.18
N VAL A 80 1.72 5.49 -9.44
CA VAL A 80 2.81 4.89 -10.24
C VAL A 80 4.16 5.08 -9.54
N ASP A 81 4.47 6.32 -9.14
CA ASP A 81 5.72 6.64 -8.46
C ASP A 81 5.85 5.90 -7.12
N PHE A 82 4.76 5.82 -6.36
CA PHE A 82 4.70 5.03 -5.12
C PHE A 82 4.97 3.55 -5.36
N GLU A 83 4.35 2.93 -6.37
CA GLU A 83 4.53 1.50 -6.66
C GLU A 83 5.95 1.17 -7.15
N ILE A 84 6.58 2.07 -7.92
CA ILE A 84 7.99 1.95 -8.31
C ILE A 84 8.88 2.01 -7.07
N ALA A 85 8.68 3.00 -6.19
CA ALA A 85 9.48 3.13 -4.97
C ALA A 85 9.28 1.94 -4.02
N ARG A 86 8.06 1.44 -3.89
CA ARG A 86 7.69 0.34 -2.99
C ARG A 86 8.33 -0.99 -3.41
N ASN A 87 8.41 -1.27 -4.71
CA ASN A 87 9.11 -2.44 -5.22
C ASN A 87 9.67 -2.14 -6.63
N PRO A 88 10.93 -1.67 -6.71
CA PRO A 88 11.56 -1.30 -7.98
C PRO A 88 11.70 -2.46 -8.97
N ASN A 89 11.69 -3.70 -8.48
CA ASN A 89 11.88 -4.92 -9.27
C ASN A 89 10.58 -5.44 -9.89
N ARG A 90 9.41 -4.90 -9.56
CA ARG A 90 8.15 -5.28 -10.22
C ARG A 90 8.17 -4.90 -11.70
N THR A 91 7.60 -5.77 -12.51
CA THR A 91 7.46 -5.51 -13.95
C THR A 91 6.58 -4.29 -14.20
N GLU A 92 6.77 -3.65 -15.35
CA GLU A 92 5.98 -2.47 -15.72
C GLU A 92 4.47 -2.76 -15.76
N GLY A 93 4.09 -3.95 -16.23
CA GLY A 93 2.70 -4.41 -16.29
C GLY A 93 2.08 -4.59 -14.91
N GLU A 94 2.82 -5.14 -13.95
CA GLU A 94 2.36 -5.30 -12.57
C GLU A 94 2.15 -3.96 -11.86
N ILE A 95 3.04 -2.99 -12.11
CA ILE A 95 2.93 -1.62 -11.59
C ILE A 95 1.75 -0.91 -12.25
N ALA A 96 1.63 -0.99 -13.58
CA ALA A 96 0.52 -0.39 -14.34
C ALA A 96 -0.84 -0.90 -13.84
N LYS A 97 -0.97 -2.22 -13.64
CA LYS A 97 -2.18 -2.84 -13.07
C LYS A 97 -2.46 -2.33 -11.65
N ALA A 98 -1.44 -2.25 -10.80
CA ALA A 98 -1.59 -1.78 -9.42
C ALA A 98 -2.01 -0.29 -9.34
N ALA A 99 -1.50 0.53 -10.26
CA ALA A 99 -1.75 1.97 -10.31
C ALA A 99 -2.94 2.39 -11.20
N ARG A 100 -3.60 1.43 -11.87
CA ARG A 100 -4.63 1.68 -12.91
C ARG A 100 -4.11 2.69 -13.96
N ALA A 101 -2.88 2.48 -14.40
CA ALA A 101 -2.19 3.33 -15.36
C ALA A 101 -1.76 2.52 -16.60
N SER A 102 -1.26 3.20 -17.63
CA SER A 102 -0.66 2.53 -18.78
C SER A 102 0.80 2.13 -18.52
N ILE A 103 1.30 1.09 -19.19
CA ILE A 103 2.73 0.73 -19.17
C ILE A 103 3.60 1.91 -19.62
N GLY A 104 3.15 2.70 -20.59
CA GLY A 104 3.84 3.91 -21.03
C GLY A 104 4.02 4.95 -19.93
N ALA A 105 3.02 5.12 -19.05
CA ALA A 105 3.13 6.01 -17.89
C ALA A 105 4.20 5.51 -16.90
N VAL A 106 4.27 4.20 -16.67
CA VAL A 106 5.29 3.55 -15.83
C VAL A 106 6.69 3.73 -16.42
N ARG A 107 6.86 3.46 -17.72
CA ARG A 107 8.12 3.72 -18.45
C ARG A 107 8.59 5.15 -18.30
N LYS A 108 7.67 6.10 -18.52
CA LYS A 108 7.97 7.53 -18.37
C LYS A 108 8.36 7.86 -16.93
N ALA A 109 7.74 7.24 -15.93
CA ALA A 109 8.07 7.43 -14.52
C ALA A 109 9.46 6.89 -14.16
N ARG A 110 9.80 5.68 -14.60
CA ARG A 110 11.15 5.12 -14.42
C ARG A 110 12.23 6.00 -15.06
N LYS A 111 11.99 6.52 -16.26
CA LYS A 111 12.95 7.44 -16.93
C LYS A 111 13.21 8.74 -16.15
N ARG A 112 12.23 9.26 -15.40
CA ARG A 112 12.41 10.44 -14.54
C ARG A 112 13.18 10.13 -13.25
N ARG A 113 13.35 8.85 -12.93
CA ARG A 113 14.00 8.34 -11.72
C ARG A 113 15.11 7.36 -12.14
N PRO A 114 16.23 7.85 -12.73
CA PRO A 114 17.38 6.98 -12.93
C PRO A 114 17.78 6.43 -11.57
N SER A 115 17.77 5.10 -11.48
CA SER A 115 18.26 4.32 -10.34
C SER A 115 19.69 4.66 -9.98
#